data_AF-A0A8C8YS35-F1
#
_entry.id   AF-A0A8C8YS35-F1
#
_cell.length_a   1.000
_cell.length_b   1.000
_cell.length_c   1.000
_cell.angle_alpha   90.00
_cell.angle_beta   90.00
_cell.angle_gamma   90.00
#
_symmetry.space_group_name_H-M   'P 1'
#
loop_
_entity.id
_entity.type
_entity.pdbx_description
1 polymer ?
#
loop_
_entity_poly.entity_id
_entity_poly.type
_entity_poly.pdbx_seq_one_letter_code
_entity_poly.pdbx_strand_id
1 'polypeptide(L)'
;MFVLFLLGTVFLLCPYWGNLQDPPKETEISCYKCRKYHLGLCYDVMKSCSLKYKQSCAVENIYILTRKGKSMYHYSKLSCMTNCEDINFLGFEKRTELICCKHSNYCNLPEGL
;
A
#
# COMPACT_ATOMS: atom_id res chain seq x y z
N MET A 1 -60.38 -27.43 10.50
CA MET A 1 -59.13 -27.36 11.31
C MET A 1 -57.86 -27.63 10.49
N PHE A 2 -57.87 -27.49 9.15
CA PHE A 2 -56.70 -27.72 8.29
C PHE A 2 -55.98 -26.43 7.84
N VAL A 3 -56.55 -25.26 8.08
CA VAL A 3 -56.02 -23.97 7.59
C VAL A 3 -54.90 -23.42 8.49
N LEU A 4 -54.91 -23.76 9.79
CA LEU A 4 -53.89 -23.28 10.75
C LEU A 4 -52.54 -24.00 10.61
N PHE A 5 -52.50 -25.19 10.00
CA PHE A 5 -51.26 -25.95 9.81
C PHE A 5 -50.43 -25.49 8.61
N LEU A 6 -51.01 -24.78 7.64
CA LEU A 6 -50.30 -24.31 6.45
C LEU A 6 -49.53 -22.99 6.68
N LEU A 7 -49.87 -22.23 7.73
CA LEU A 7 -49.14 -21.01 8.10
C LEU A 7 -47.84 -21.31 8.87
N GLY A 8 -47.75 -22.47 9.53
CA GLY A 8 -46.56 -22.88 10.28
C GLY A 8 -45.42 -23.41 9.41
N THR A 9 -45.70 -23.88 8.18
CA THR A 9 -44.68 -24.45 7.29
C THR A 9 -44.03 -23.43 6.36
N VAL A 10 -44.61 -22.23 6.19
CA VAL A 10 -44.01 -21.18 5.34
C VAL A 10 -42.89 -20.42 6.06
N PHE A 11 -42.85 -20.44 7.40
CA PHE A 11 -41.83 -19.72 8.18
C PHE A 11 -40.49 -20.46 8.37
N LEU A 12 -40.38 -21.73 7.97
CA LEU A 12 -39.15 -22.53 8.17
C LEU A 12 -38.25 -22.62 6.93
N LEU A 13 -38.63 -22.00 5.80
CA LEU A 13 -37.84 -21.99 4.56
C LEU A 13 -37.61 -20.58 4.02
N CYS A 14 -37.47 -19.58 4.90
CA CYS A 14 -36.61 -18.45 4.54
C CYS A 14 -35.18 -18.91 4.80
N PRO A 15 -34.35 -19.22 3.78
CA PRO A 15 -32.93 -19.04 3.98
C PRO A 15 -32.81 -17.56 4.30
N TYR A 16 -32.49 -17.24 5.55
CA TYR A 16 -32.07 -15.91 5.92
C TYR A 16 -30.76 -15.70 5.15
N TRP A 17 -30.89 -15.25 3.91
CA TRP A 17 -29.82 -14.75 3.07
C TRP A 17 -29.47 -13.35 3.60
N GLY A 18 -29.19 -13.27 4.90
CA GLY A 18 -28.27 -12.29 5.39
C GLY A 18 -26.96 -12.62 4.70
N ASN A 19 -26.64 -11.84 3.68
CA ASN A 19 -25.27 -11.62 3.30
C ASN A 19 -24.55 -11.19 4.58
N LEU A 20 -24.04 -12.15 5.35
CA LEU A 20 -22.83 -11.93 6.11
C LEU A 20 -21.76 -11.78 5.05
N GLN A 21 -21.73 -10.59 4.43
CA GLN A 21 -20.49 -10.06 3.90
C GLN A 21 -19.58 -10.11 5.12
N ASP A 22 -18.74 -11.14 5.17
CA ASP A 22 -17.51 -11.03 5.92
C ASP A 22 -16.98 -9.62 5.61
N PRO A 23 -16.69 -8.78 6.63
CA PRO A 23 -16.05 -7.51 6.36
C PRO A 23 -14.89 -7.83 5.42
N PRO A 24 -14.76 -7.14 4.28
CA PRO A 24 -13.75 -7.49 3.29
C PRO A 24 -12.48 -7.70 4.06
N LYS A 25 -11.98 -8.96 4.09
CA LYS A 25 -10.74 -9.30 4.81
C LYS A 25 -9.79 -8.21 4.39
N GLU A 26 -9.39 -7.32 5.30
CA GLU A 26 -8.44 -6.27 4.99
C GLU A 26 -7.25 -7.01 4.41
N THR A 27 -7.13 -6.98 3.08
CA THR A 27 -6.07 -7.72 2.41
C THR A 27 -4.82 -7.05 2.91
N GLU A 28 -4.02 -7.82 3.66
CA GLU A 28 -2.80 -7.35 4.29
C GLU A 28 -1.94 -6.70 3.20
N ILE A 29 -1.89 -5.36 3.18
CA ILE A 29 -1.26 -4.63 2.10
C ILE A 29 0.23 -4.98 2.11
N SER A 30 0.71 -5.48 0.98
CA SER A 30 2.12 -5.78 0.76
C SER A 30 2.81 -4.62 0.05
N CYS A 31 4.09 -4.38 0.36
CA CYS A 31 4.93 -3.35 -0.25
C CYS A 31 6.24 -3.97 -0.75
N TYR A 32 6.91 -3.29 -1.68
CA TYR A 32 8.27 -3.65 -2.06
C TYR A 32 9.31 -3.10 -1.08
N LYS A 33 10.40 -3.84 -0.94
CA LYS A 33 11.59 -3.49 -0.17
C LYS A 33 12.83 -3.58 -1.06
N CYS A 34 13.50 -2.46 -1.23
CA CYS A 34 14.74 -2.37 -1.99
C CYS A 34 15.57 -1.19 -1.47
N ARG A 35 16.88 -1.39 -1.21
CA ARG A 35 17.73 -0.28 -0.72
C ARG A 35 18.24 0.61 -1.85
N LYS A 36 18.30 0.09 -3.08
CA LYS A 36 18.68 0.84 -4.27
C LYS A 36 17.87 0.37 -5.47
N TYR A 37 16.72 1.00 -5.67
CA TYR A 37 15.88 0.82 -6.84
C TYR A 37 16.20 1.91 -7.86
N HIS A 38 16.49 1.53 -9.10
CA HIS A 38 16.85 2.47 -10.15
C HIS A 38 16.32 1.96 -11.49
N LEU A 39 15.48 2.77 -12.14
CA LEU A 39 14.95 2.51 -13.49
C LEU A 39 14.38 1.10 -13.68
N GLY A 40 13.50 0.65 -12.77
CA GLY A 40 12.86 -0.67 -12.88
C GLY A 40 13.62 -1.81 -12.20
N LEU A 41 14.86 -1.58 -11.74
CA LEU A 41 15.71 -2.62 -11.19
C LEU A 41 16.04 -2.37 -9.72
N CYS A 42 15.93 -3.40 -8.88
CA CYS A 42 16.56 -3.40 -7.57
C CYS A 42 18.00 -3.90 -7.71
N TYR A 43 18.99 -3.10 -7.31
CA TYR A 43 20.40 -3.50 -7.35
C TYR A 43 20.80 -4.42 -6.17
N ASP A 44 19.90 -4.59 -5.22
CA ASP A 44 19.95 -5.67 -4.23
C ASP A 44 18.91 -6.75 -4.60
N VAL A 45 18.60 -7.65 -3.66
CA VAL A 45 17.45 -8.55 -3.78
C VAL A 45 16.16 -7.78 -3.49
N MET A 46 15.24 -7.74 -4.44
CA MET A 46 13.88 -7.23 -4.24
C MET A 46 13.17 -8.11 -3.20
N LYS A 47 12.69 -7.50 -2.12
CA LYS A 47 11.93 -8.18 -1.05
C LYS A 47 10.53 -7.60 -0.96
N SER A 48 9.66 -8.26 -0.21
CA SER A 48 8.36 -7.73 0.18
C SER A 48 8.26 -7.53 1.70
N CYS A 49 7.32 -6.70 2.12
CA CYS A 49 6.88 -6.61 3.51
C CYS A 49 5.38 -6.36 3.56
N SER A 50 4.71 -6.92 4.55
CA SER A 50 3.32 -6.60 4.86
C SER A 50 3.23 -5.41 5.81
N LEU A 51 2.25 -4.54 5.60
CA LEU A 51 2.00 -3.39 6.46
C LEU A 51 1.54 -3.82 7.85
N LYS A 52 2.19 -3.27 8.87
CA LYS A 52 1.78 -3.38 10.28
C LYS A 52 0.99 -2.15 10.71
N TYR A 53 0.52 -2.15 11.96
CA TYR A 53 -0.14 -0.99 12.57
C TYR A 53 0.68 0.30 12.38
N LYS A 54 0.02 1.37 11.91
CA LYS A 54 0.62 2.68 11.60
C LYS A 54 1.77 2.67 10.58
N GLN A 55 1.87 1.62 9.75
CA GLN A 55 2.81 1.60 8.63
C GLN A 55 2.12 1.95 7.31
N SER A 56 2.90 2.51 6.40
CA SER A 56 2.54 2.72 4.99
C SER A 56 3.68 2.18 4.11
N CYS A 57 3.38 1.87 2.86
CA CYS A 57 4.44 1.67 1.89
C CYS A 57 5.11 3.02 1.63
N ALA A 58 6.42 3.03 1.46
CA ALA A 58 7.21 4.24 1.32
C ALA A 58 8.15 4.15 0.12
N VAL A 59 8.29 5.28 -0.57
CA VAL A 59 9.30 5.55 -1.60
C VAL A 59 10.13 6.75 -1.15
N GLU A 60 11.43 6.57 -0.93
CA GLU A 60 12.37 7.67 -0.78
C GLU A 60 13.08 7.92 -2.12
N ASN A 61 12.62 8.90 -2.90
CA ASN A 61 13.31 9.34 -4.12
C ASN A 61 14.49 10.23 -3.74
N ILE A 62 15.69 9.80 -4.12
CA ILE A 62 16.94 10.49 -3.79
C ILE A 62 17.44 11.18 -5.04
N TYR A 63 17.62 12.50 -4.93
CA TYR A 63 18.09 13.37 -5.99
C TYR A 63 19.43 13.99 -5.59
N ILE A 64 20.35 14.09 -6.54
CA ILE A 64 21.58 14.87 -6.41
C ILE A 64 21.29 16.29 -6.87
N LEU A 65 21.66 17.27 -6.06
CA LEU A 65 21.55 18.68 -6.40
C LEU A 65 22.78 19.11 -7.19
N THR A 66 22.54 19.62 -8.39
CA THR A 66 23.59 20.29 -9.16
C THR A 66 23.94 21.63 -8.51
N ARG A 67 25.13 22.17 -8.81
CA ARG A 67 25.53 23.54 -8.41
C ARG A 67 24.54 24.63 -8.86
N LYS A 68 23.72 24.35 -9.87
CA LYS A 68 22.68 25.25 -10.39
C LYS A 68 21.30 25.03 -9.73
N GLY A 69 21.22 24.22 -8.67
CA GLY A 69 19.98 23.93 -7.93
C GLY A 69 19.06 22.89 -8.58
N LYS A 70 19.40 22.34 -9.75
CA LYS A 70 18.60 21.27 -10.39
C LYS A 70 18.70 19.98 -9.57
N SER A 71 17.56 19.34 -9.33
CA SER A 71 17.45 18.01 -8.73
C SER A 71 17.53 16.95 -9.82
N MET A 72 18.60 16.14 -9.83
CA MET A 72 18.75 15.00 -10.73
C MET A 72 18.43 13.72 -9.98
N TYR A 73 17.45 12.95 -10.47
CA TYR A 73 17.12 11.66 -9.87
C TYR A 73 18.35 10.76 -9.84
N HIS A 74 18.58 10.09 -8.71
CA HIS A 74 19.72 9.21 -8.52
C HIS A 74 19.33 7.76 -8.25
N TYR A 75 18.41 7.51 -7.33
CA TYR A 75 17.77 6.20 -7.08
C TYR A 75 16.62 6.38 -6.08
N SER A 76 15.81 5.34 -5.91
CA SER A 76 14.76 5.27 -4.90
C SER A 76 15.06 4.20 -3.85
N LYS A 77 14.58 4.38 -2.63
CA LYS A 77 14.48 3.31 -1.63
C LYS A 77 13.03 2.94 -1.43
N LEU A 78 12.73 1.64 -1.41
CA LEU A 78 11.38 1.12 -1.22
C LEU A 78 11.30 0.45 0.15
N SER A 79 10.27 0.74 0.94
CA SER A 79 10.12 0.12 2.27
C SER A 79 8.67 0.10 2.80
N CYS A 80 8.48 -0.56 3.94
CA CYS A 80 7.35 -0.31 4.84
C CYS A 80 7.86 0.60 5.96
N MET A 81 7.22 1.74 6.17
CA MET A 81 7.65 2.79 7.09
C MET A 81 6.56 3.14 8.09
N THR A 82 6.90 3.20 9.37
CA THR A 82 5.99 3.61 10.45
C THR A 82 5.87 5.14 10.48
N ASN A 83 4.66 5.66 10.69
CA ASN A 83 4.38 7.11 10.73
C ASN A 83 4.93 7.84 9.48
N CYS A 84 4.67 7.27 8.31
CA CYS A 84 5.10 7.81 7.02
C CYS A 84 4.20 8.97 6.61
N GLU A 85 4.79 10.12 6.28
CA GLU A 85 4.12 11.30 5.73
C GLU A 85 4.89 11.82 4.51
N ASP A 86 4.16 12.38 3.55
CA ASP A 86 4.76 12.96 2.34
C ASP A 86 5.58 14.20 2.72
N ILE A 87 6.89 14.15 2.49
CA ILE A 87 7.80 15.23 2.90
C ILE A 87 9.01 15.32 1.97
N ASN A 88 9.49 16.54 1.79
CA ASN A 88 10.71 16.84 1.05
C ASN A 88 11.82 17.31 2.00
N PHE A 89 12.91 16.56 2.07
CA PHE A 89 14.14 16.93 2.78
C PHE A 89 15.13 17.56 1.80
N LEU A 90 15.53 18.81 2.06
CA LEU A 90 16.55 19.50 1.28
C LEU A 90 17.84 19.62 2.10
N GLY A 91 18.91 19.00 1.62
CA GLY A 91 20.28 19.18 2.12
C GLY A 91 21.15 19.95 1.12
N PHE A 92 22.45 20.09 1.42
CA PHE A 92 23.39 20.86 0.59
C PHE A 92 23.55 20.30 -0.84
N GLU A 93 23.73 18.99 -0.97
CA GLU A 93 24.00 18.33 -2.28
C GLU A 93 22.93 17.29 -2.65
N LYS A 94 21.91 17.15 -1.80
CA LYS A 94 20.93 16.08 -1.91
C LYS A 94 19.55 16.58 -1.55
N ARG A 95 18.56 16.22 -2.35
CA ARG A 95 17.13 16.30 -2.01
C ARG A 95 16.60 14.87 -1.85
N THR A 96 15.79 14.64 -0.82
CA THR A 96 15.06 13.38 -0.64
C THR A 96 13.58 13.69 -0.60
N GLU A 97 12.80 13.03 -1.43
CA GLU A 97 11.35 13.11 -1.43
C GLU A 97 10.81 11.78 -0.91
N LEU A 98 10.13 11.84 0.23
CA LEU A 98 9.44 10.70 0.81
C LEU A 98 7.98 10.77 0.36
N ILE A 99 7.51 9.69 -0.27
CA ILE A 99 6.11 9.50 -0.69
C ILE A 99 5.58 8.25 -0.01
N CYS A 100 4.39 8.36 0.57
CA CYS A 100 3.74 7.33 1.36
C CYS A 100 2.43 6.89 0.71
N CYS A 101 2.18 5.58 0.67
CA CYS A 101 0.94 5.05 0.09
C CYS A 101 0.44 3.82 0.85
N LYS A 102 -0.88 3.63 0.82
CA LYS A 102 -1.59 2.52 1.47
C LYS A 102 -2.87 2.11 0.73
N HIS A 103 -2.99 2.46 -0.55
CA HIS A 103 -4.23 2.29 -1.32
C HIS A 103 -4.30 0.95 -2.07
N SER A 104 -3.17 0.30 -2.31
CA SER A 104 -3.09 -0.98 -3.02
C SER A 104 -1.80 -1.74 -2.68
N ASN A 105 -1.77 -3.02 -3.00
CA ASN A 105 -0.55 -3.83 -2.93
C ASN A 105 0.52 -3.24 -3.86
N TYR A 106 1.73 -3.14 -3.35
CA TYR A 106 2.93 -2.67 -4.05
C TYR A 106 2.82 -1.25 -4.61
N CYS A 107 1.97 -0.40 -4.01
CA CYS A 107 1.80 0.99 -4.42
C CYS A 107 3.09 1.83 -4.36
N ASN A 108 4.13 1.35 -3.67
CA ASN A 108 5.44 2.00 -3.63
C ASN A 108 6.38 1.56 -4.75
N LEU A 109 5.87 0.92 -5.80
CA LEU A 109 6.60 0.81 -7.05
C LEU A 109 6.44 2.13 -7.81
N PRO A 110 7.52 2.91 -8.04
CA PRO A 110 7.41 4.14 -8.82
C PRO A 110 6.91 3.79 -10.22
N GLU A 111 5.79 4.35 -10.62
CA GLU A 111 5.34 4.28 -12.00
C GLU A 111 6.41 4.98 -12.86
N GLY A 112 7.03 4.21 -13.76
CA GLY A 112 7.94 4.77 -14.76
C GLY A 112 7.13 5.53 -15.80
N LEU A 113 7.59 6.74 -16.13
CA LEU A 113 7.14 7.58 -17.25
C LEU A 113 6.84 6.80 -18.53
#